data_AF-A0AAN5H1W8-F1
#
_entry.id   AF-A0AAN5H1W8-F1
#
_cell.length_a   1.000
_cell.length_b   1.000
_cell.length_c   1.000
_cell.angle_alpha   90.00
_cell.angle_beta   90.00
_cell.angle_gamma   90.00
#
_symmetry.space_group_name_H-M   'P 1'
#
loop_
_entity.id
_entity.type
_entity.pdbx_description
1 polymer ?
#
loop_
_entity_poly.entity_id
_entity_poly.type
_entity_poly.pdbx_seq_one_letter_code
_entity_poly.pdbx_strand_id
1 'polypeptide(L)'
;DFKVMDTDPLKPRIESREDGIYWVSPRADSQSGEIINNESWLCSPLSVIGTGRDDKDQYLILRWLSFGSETPTTAAIPLADIGEREGWRTLKAGGVNVTTKSSLRAILADWLQRSGSRELWRVAHATGW
;
A
#
# COMPACT_ATOMS: atom_id res chain seq x y z
N ASP A 1 11.77 16.91 23.19
CA ASP A 1 12.78 15.93 22.73
C ASP A 1 12.21 15.04 21.64
N PHE A 2 12.59 15.28 20.38
CA PHE A 2 12.33 14.34 19.30
C PHE A 2 13.36 13.22 19.39
N LYS A 3 12.90 12.02 19.75
CA LYS A 3 13.70 10.81 19.66
C LYS A 3 13.96 10.57 18.17
N VAL A 4 15.17 10.90 17.71
CA VAL A 4 15.68 10.37 16.43
C VAL A 4 15.58 8.87 16.58
N MET A 5 14.58 8.26 15.93
CA MET A 5 14.54 6.81 15.82
C MET A 5 15.77 6.47 14.99
N ASP A 6 16.73 5.83 15.64
CA ASP A 6 17.90 5.24 15.00
C ASP A 6 17.40 4.15 14.05
N THR A 7 16.97 4.58 12.86
CA THR A 7 16.53 3.68 11.81
C THR A 7 17.79 3.12 11.19
N ASP A 8 18.09 1.86 11.51
CA ASP A 8 19.12 1.08 10.83
C ASP A 8 19.07 1.37 9.33
N PRO A 9 20.10 2.03 8.76
CA PRO A 9 20.04 2.54 7.40
C PRO A 9 20.07 1.41 6.36
N LEU A 10 20.40 0.19 6.79
CA LEU A 10 20.36 -1.02 5.97
C LEU A 10 19.02 -1.76 6.05
N LYS A 11 18.13 -1.37 6.96
CA LYS A 11 16.83 -2.01 7.11
C LYS A 11 15.98 -1.80 5.86
N PRO A 12 15.50 -2.89 5.24
CA PRO A 12 14.56 -2.79 4.14
C PRO A 12 13.25 -2.14 4.57
N ARG A 13 12.65 -1.35 3.68
CA ARG A 13 11.49 -0.52 3.99
C ARG A 13 10.65 -0.28 2.74
N ILE A 14 9.42 0.16 2.98
CA ILE A 14 8.54 0.65 1.93
C ILE A 14 8.48 2.16 2.02
N GLU A 15 8.58 2.80 0.86
CA GLU A 15 8.49 4.25 0.72
C GLU A 15 7.31 4.59 -0.19
N SER A 16 6.39 5.40 0.34
CA SER A 16 5.32 6.02 -0.44
C SER A 16 5.80 7.37 -0.93
N ARG A 17 5.71 7.59 -2.24
CA ARG A 17 6.16 8.79 -2.95
C ARG A 17 5.04 9.30 -3.86
N GLU A 18 5.20 10.51 -4.39
CA GLU A 18 4.21 11.10 -5.31
C GLU A 18 4.06 10.31 -6.61
N ASP A 19 5.08 9.55 -7.01
CA ASP A 19 5.14 8.79 -8.26
C ASP A 19 4.91 7.27 -8.06
N GLY A 20 4.88 6.77 -6.83
CA GLY A 20 4.60 5.36 -6.57
C GLY A 20 4.91 4.89 -5.16
N ILE A 21 4.71 3.60 -4.95
CA ILE A 21 5.11 2.89 -3.75
C ILE A 21 6.25 1.95 -4.11
N TYR A 22 7.32 2.01 -3.34
CA TYR A 22 8.58 1.32 -3.63
C TYR A 22 9.00 0.45 -2.45
N TRP A 23 9.49 -0.75 -2.76
CA TRP A 23 10.31 -1.53 -1.84
C TRP A 23 11.76 -1.07 -1.98
N VAL A 24 12.33 -0.57 -0.90
CA VAL A 24 13.72 -0.12 -0.81
C VAL A 24 14.50 -1.13 0.03
N SER A 25 15.51 -1.74 -0.59
CA SER A 25 16.42 -2.70 0.04
C SER A 25 17.84 -2.14 -0.01
N PRO A 26 18.25 -1.37 1.01
CA PRO A 26 19.58 -0.80 1.05
C PRO A 26 20.65 -1.89 1.21
N ARG A 27 21.84 -1.64 0.68
CA ARG A 27 23.04 -2.46 0.89
C ARG A 27 24.27 -1.56 0.96
N ALA A 28 25.28 -1.94 1.72
CA ALA A 28 26.59 -1.29 1.66
C ALA A 28 27.36 -1.78 0.43
N ASP A 29 27.99 -0.86 -0.30
CA ASP A 29 28.97 -1.19 -1.31
C ASP A 29 30.21 -1.82 -0.67
N SER A 30 30.69 -2.92 -1.25
CA SER A 30 31.80 -3.69 -0.67
C SER A 30 33.15 -2.98 -0.73
N GLN A 31 33.32 -1.97 -1.58
CA GLN A 31 34.58 -1.24 -1.74
C GLN A 31 34.53 0.12 -1.03
N SER A 32 33.47 0.90 -1.24
CA SER A 32 33.36 2.25 -0.69
C SER A 32 32.67 2.32 0.68
N GLY A 33 31.90 1.29 1.05
CA GLY A 33 31.02 1.32 2.22
C GLY A 33 29.79 2.22 2.05
N GLU A 34 29.60 2.83 0.87
CA GLU A 34 28.43 3.67 0.59
C GLU A 34 27.14 2.86 0.60
N ILE A 35 26.07 3.45 1.12
CA ILE A 35 24.76 2.79 1.13
C ILE A 35 24.07 3.03 -0.21
N ILE A 36 23.84 1.94 -0.93
CA ILE A 36 23.08 1.91 -2.18
C ILE A 36 21.65 1.47 -1.85
N ASN A 37 20.68 2.36 -2.05
CA ASN A 37 19.26 2.05 -1.95
C ASN A 37 18.77 1.37 -3.24
N ASN A 38 18.71 0.04 -3.28
CA ASN A 38 18.09 -0.64 -4.41
C ASN A 38 16.57 -0.56 -4.30
N GLU A 39 15.92 -0.12 -5.36
CA GLU A 39 14.48 0.13 -5.36
C GLU A 39 13.73 -0.79 -6.31
N SER A 40 12.54 -1.21 -5.91
CA SER A 40 11.62 -1.97 -6.73
C SER A 40 10.23 -1.38 -6.63
N TRP A 41 9.68 -0.93 -7.76
CA TRP A 41 8.33 -0.40 -7.83
C TRP A 41 7.29 -1.48 -7.51
N LEU A 42 6.34 -1.15 -6.63
CA LEU A 42 5.27 -2.04 -6.17
C LEU A 42 3.92 -1.68 -6.82
N CYS A 43 3.52 -0.42 -6.75
CA CYS A 43 2.28 0.07 -7.36
C CYS A 43 2.32 1.60 -7.56
N SER A 44 1.34 2.12 -8.31
CA SER A 44 1.07 3.55 -8.40
C SER A 44 0.69 4.11 -7.01
N PRO A 45 0.75 5.43 -6.80
CA PRO A 45 0.42 6.03 -5.51
C PRO A 45 -0.96 5.61 -5.00
N LEU A 46 -1.02 5.16 -3.75
CA LEU A 46 -2.26 4.90 -3.01
C LEU A 46 -2.00 5.08 -1.51
N SER A 47 -3.05 5.19 -0.72
CA SER A 47 -2.97 5.29 0.74
C SER A 47 -4.01 4.42 1.41
N VAL A 48 -3.64 3.78 2.52
CA VAL A 48 -4.59 3.18 3.46
C VAL A 48 -5.06 4.29 4.38
N ILE A 49 -6.31 4.73 4.21
CA ILE A 49 -6.87 5.86 4.97
C ILE A 49 -7.71 5.43 6.17
N GLY A 50 -7.89 4.12 6.36
CA GLY A 50 -8.58 3.58 7.52
C GLY A 50 -8.91 2.11 7.39
N THR A 51 -9.60 1.60 8.40
CA THR A 51 -10.16 0.25 8.41
C THR A 51 -11.67 0.34 8.55
N GLY A 52 -12.37 -0.49 7.81
CA GLY A 52 -13.83 -0.59 7.82
C GLY A 52 -14.27 -1.96 8.31
N ARG A 53 -15.47 -2.03 8.89
CA ARG A 53 -16.09 -3.31 9.24
C ARG A 53 -17.59 -3.22 9.09
N ASP A 54 -18.20 -4.30 8.58
CA ASP A 54 -19.64 -4.56 8.72
C ASP A 54 -19.86 -5.78 9.65
N ASP A 55 -21.10 -6.28 9.73
CA ASP A 55 -21.43 -7.39 10.64
C ASP A 55 -20.67 -8.69 10.32
N LYS A 56 -20.14 -8.82 9.10
CA LYS A 56 -19.54 -10.05 8.58
C LYS A 56 -18.05 -9.90 8.30
N ASP A 57 -17.65 -8.83 7.63
CA ASP A 57 -16.35 -8.70 6.99
C ASP A 57 -15.58 -7.45 7.47
N GLN A 58 -14.25 -7.55 7.42
CA GLN A 58 -13.34 -6.41 7.65
C GLN A 58 -12.78 -5.92 6.32
N TYR A 59 -12.49 -4.63 6.24
CA TYR A 59 -12.06 -3.95 5.02
C TYR A 59 -10.89 -3.02 5.29
N LEU A 60 -10.00 -2.89 4.31
CA LEU A 60 -9.12 -1.73 4.21
C LEU A 60 -9.80 -0.65 3.39
N ILE A 61 -9.80 0.58 3.90
CA ILE A 61 -10.26 1.75 3.14
C ILE A 61 -9.05 2.34 2.43
N LEU A 62 -9.03 2.22 1.11
CA LEU A 62 -7.94 2.68 0.25
C LEU A 62 -8.37 3.90 -0.54
N ARG A 63 -7.43 4.83 -0.74
CA ARG A 63 -7.61 6.02 -1.57
C ARG A 63 -6.48 6.17 -2.57
N TRP A 64 -6.81 6.47 -3.82
CA TRP A 64 -5.84 6.70 -4.89
C TRP A 64 -6.39 7.68 -5.93
N LEU A 65 -5.53 8.21 -6.79
CA LEU A 65 -5.92 9.02 -7.94
C LEU A 65 -5.66 8.20 -9.20
N SER A 66 -6.70 7.83 -9.93
CA SER A 66 -6.53 7.13 -11.21
C SER A 66 -5.99 8.08 -12.27
N PHE A 67 -5.16 7.56 -13.19
CA PHE A 67 -4.63 8.35 -14.28
C PHE A 67 -5.75 9.03 -15.08
N GLY A 68 -5.62 10.34 -15.31
CA GLY A 68 -6.62 11.15 -16.01
C GLY A 68 -7.86 11.53 -15.19
N SER A 69 -7.93 11.16 -13.91
CA SER A 69 -8.96 11.67 -12.98
C SER A 69 -8.45 12.90 -12.23
N GLU A 70 -9.35 13.85 -11.99
CA GLU A 70 -9.12 15.00 -11.10
C GLU A 70 -9.57 14.70 -9.66
N THR A 71 -10.36 13.63 -9.46
CA THR A 71 -10.94 13.27 -8.17
C THR A 71 -10.39 11.93 -7.68
N PRO A 72 -9.94 11.84 -6.41
CA PRO A 72 -9.48 10.58 -5.86
C PRO A 72 -10.61 9.55 -5.70
N THR A 73 -10.34 8.32 -6.09
CA THR A 73 -11.20 7.16 -5.80
C THR A 73 -10.96 6.73 -4.36
N THR A 74 -12.05 6.43 -3.64
CA THR A 74 -12.00 5.77 -2.33
C THR A 74 -12.77 4.46 -2.41
N ALA A 75 -12.17 3.36 -1.97
CA ALA A 75 -12.81 2.05 -2.00
C ALA A 75 -12.52 1.24 -0.73
N ALA A 76 -13.50 0.46 -0.31
CA ALA A 76 -13.34 -0.58 0.69
C ALA A 76 -12.94 -1.89 0.00
N ILE A 77 -11.76 -2.42 0.32
CA ILE A 77 -11.31 -3.72 -0.16
C ILE A 77 -11.42 -4.71 1.00
N PRO A 78 -12.12 -5.85 0.85
CA PRO A 78 -12.18 -6.87 1.89
C PRO A 78 -10.76 -7.27 2.32
N LEU A 79 -10.52 -7.35 3.62
CA LEU A 79 -9.22 -7.74 4.15
C LEU A 79 -8.83 -9.15 3.68
N ALA A 80 -9.81 -10.04 3.51
CA ALA A 80 -9.65 -11.38 2.96
C ALA A 80 -9.19 -11.39 1.49
N ASP A 81 -9.39 -10.30 0.75
CA ASP A 81 -8.98 -10.17 -0.65
C ASP A 81 -7.60 -9.50 -0.78
N ILE A 82 -7.04 -8.94 0.29
CA ILE A 82 -5.72 -8.30 0.25
C ILE A 82 -4.63 -9.36 0.06
N GLY A 83 -3.85 -9.23 -1.01
CA GLY A 83 -2.89 -10.26 -1.41
C GLY A 83 -3.44 -11.26 -2.43
N GLU A 84 -4.76 -11.35 -2.54
CA GLU A 84 -5.45 -12.33 -3.36
C GLU A 84 -5.76 -11.84 -4.78
N ARG A 85 -6.12 -12.79 -5.64
CA ARG A 85 -6.44 -12.51 -7.05
C ARG A 85 -7.56 -11.48 -7.18
N GLU A 86 -8.60 -11.56 -6.37
CA GLU A 86 -9.75 -10.65 -6.42
C GLU A 86 -9.38 -9.24 -5.95
N GLY A 87 -8.59 -9.08 -4.87
CA GLY A 87 -8.14 -7.76 -4.44
C GLY A 87 -7.27 -7.06 -5.48
N TRP A 88 -6.35 -7.79 -6.13
CA TRP A 88 -5.57 -7.25 -7.25
C TRP A 88 -6.42 -6.90 -8.47
N ARG A 89 -7.47 -7.68 -8.74
CA ARG A 89 -8.41 -7.39 -9.82
C ARG A 89 -9.15 -6.09 -9.55
N THR A 90 -9.68 -5.91 -8.34
CA THR A 90 -10.41 -4.70 -7.93
C THR A 90 -9.54 -3.46 -8.01
N LEU A 91 -8.30 -3.51 -7.50
CA LEU A 91 -7.37 -2.38 -7.57
C LEU A 91 -7.06 -1.97 -9.02
N LYS A 92 -6.72 -2.94 -9.88
CA LYS A 92 -6.44 -2.66 -11.29
C LYS A 92 -7.65 -2.14 -12.05
N ALA A 93 -8.84 -2.69 -11.79
CA ALA A 93 -10.08 -2.20 -12.37
C ALA A 93 -10.37 -0.75 -11.96
N GLY A 94 -9.98 -0.36 -10.75
CA GLY A 94 -10.05 1.01 -10.25
C GLY A 94 -8.95 1.96 -10.77
N GLY A 95 -8.06 1.49 -11.63
CA GLY A 95 -6.98 2.30 -12.21
C GLY A 95 -5.67 2.33 -11.41
N VAL A 96 -5.51 1.44 -10.42
CA VAL A 96 -4.23 1.26 -9.72
C VAL A 96 -3.32 0.36 -10.55
N ASN A 97 -2.15 0.86 -10.94
CA ASN A 97 -1.13 0.02 -11.55
C ASN A 97 -0.41 -0.75 -10.46
N VAL A 98 -0.21 -2.06 -10.64
CA VAL A 98 0.46 -2.94 -9.66
C VAL A 98 1.52 -3.77 -10.37
N THR A 99 2.64 -4.01 -9.71
CA THR A 99 3.73 -4.86 -10.20
C THR A 99 3.24 -6.26 -10.60
N THR A 100 3.79 -6.81 -11.68
CA THR A 100 3.44 -8.15 -12.17
C THR A 100 4.18 -9.25 -11.40
N LYS A 101 5.31 -8.92 -10.76
CA LYS A 101 6.13 -9.87 -9.99
C LYS A 101 5.39 -10.33 -8.73
N SER A 102 5.22 -11.64 -8.58
CA SER A 102 4.46 -12.24 -7.46
C SER A 102 5.08 -11.92 -6.10
N SER A 103 6.41 -12.01 -5.96
CA SER A 103 7.12 -11.73 -4.70
C SER A 103 6.94 -10.28 -4.24
N LEU A 104 6.99 -9.31 -5.16
CA LEU A 104 6.74 -7.91 -4.84
C LEU A 104 5.28 -7.63 -4.48
N ARG A 105 4.33 -8.34 -5.10
CA ARG A 105 2.90 -8.27 -4.70
C ARG A 105 2.67 -8.80 -3.28
N ALA A 106 3.39 -9.86 -2.87
CA ALA A 106 3.31 -10.34 -1.50
C ALA A 106 3.81 -9.29 -0.50
N ILE A 107 4.94 -8.63 -0.79
CA ILE A 107 5.46 -7.52 0.02
C ILE A 107 4.44 -6.37 0.11
N LEU A 108 3.83 -6.00 -1.01
CA LEU A 108 2.79 -4.97 -1.03
C LEU A 108 1.57 -5.38 -0.19
N ALA A 109 1.12 -6.64 -0.27
CA ALA A 109 -0.01 -7.15 0.51
C ALA A 109 0.27 -7.08 2.01
N ASP A 110 1.45 -7.50 2.45
CA ASP A 110 1.87 -7.43 3.86
C ASP A 110 1.88 -5.99 4.36
N TRP A 111 2.36 -5.07 3.52
CA TRP A 111 2.36 -3.65 3.85
C TRP A 111 0.97 -3.07 3.95
N LEU A 112 0.09 -3.35 2.99
CA LEU A 112 -1.30 -2.87 3.02
C LEU A 112 -2.01 -3.30 4.31
N GLN A 113 -1.87 -4.57 4.70
CA GLN A 113 -2.46 -5.10 5.92
C GLN A 113 -1.94 -4.43 7.20
N ARG A 114 -0.66 -4.03 7.23
CA ARG A 114 -0.02 -3.37 8.39
C ARG A 114 -0.19 -1.86 8.41
N SER A 115 -0.48 -1.25 7.26
CA SER A 115 -0.57 0.21 7.09
C SER A 115 -1.93 0.78 7.49
N GLY A 116 -2.85 -0.05 7.97
CA GLY A 116 -4.14 0.38 8.50
C GLY A 116 -3.99 1.39 9.63
N SER A 117 -4.35 2.66 9.34
CA SER A 117 -4.66 3.65 10.35
C SER A 117 -5.75 3.10 11.28
N ARG A 118 -5.63 3.35 12.59
CA ARG A 118 -6.62 2.96 13.61
C ARG A 118 -7.93 3.76 13.52
N GLU A 119 -8.09 4.62 12.51
CA GLU A 119 -9.37 5.28 12.22
C GLU A 119 -10.38 4.24 11.72
N LEU A 120 -11.43 4.05 12.54
CA LEU A 120 -12.53 3.15 12.27
C LEU A 120 -13.58 3.84 11.40
N TRP A 121 -13.74 3.36 10.18
CA TRP A 121 -14.78 3.79 9.26
C TRP A 121 -16.00 2.86 9.35
N ARG A 122 -17.20 3.43 9.44
CA ARG A 122 -18.43 2.65 9.32
C ARG A 122 -18.72 2.43 7.84
N VAL A 123 -18.61 1.19 7.38
CA VAL A 123 -18.94 0.83 5.99
C VAL A 123 -20.42 0.51 5.94
N ALA A 124 -21.19 1.29 5.18
CA ALA A 124 -22.59 1.02 4.91
C ALA A 124 -22.73 0.51 3.48
N HIS A 125 -23.43 -0.61 3.29
CA HIS A 125 -23.89 -1.02 1.97
C HIS A 125 -24.97 -0.03 1.54
N ALA A 126 -24.71 0.76 0.51
CA ALA A 126 -25.76 1.56 -0.12
C ALA A 126 -26.66 0.62 -0.92
N THR A 127 -27.72 0.09 -0.29
CA THR A 127 -28.89 -0.36 -1.03
C THR A 127 -29.61 0.90 -1.52
N GLY A 128 -29.74 1.06 -2.84
CA GLY A 128 -30.30 2.26 -3.48
C GLY A 128 -31.75 2.58 -3.09
N TRP A 129 -32.18 3.79 -3.45
CA TRP A 129 -33.59 4.23 -3.44
C TRP A 129 -34.31 3.76 -4.71
#